data_AF-A0A1Z5JRL8-F1
#
_entry.id   AF-A0A1Z5JRL8-F1
#
_cell.length_a   1.000
_cell.length_b   1.000
_cell.length_c   1.000
_cell.angle_alpha   90.00
_cell.angle_beta   90.00
_cell.angle_gamma   90.00
#
_symmetry.space_group_name_H-M   'P 1'
#
loop_
_entity.id
_entity.type
_entity.pdbx_description
1 polymer ?
#
loop_
_entity_poly.entity_id
_entity_poly.type
_entity_poly.pdbx_seq_one_letter_code
_entity_poly.pdbx_strand_id
1 'polypeptide(L)'
;MSDGEASYSFHAFRGTVQGTMLYLSVYGTFLTFQSFSKFYLARQKRGEMKDKKLSFRKVKYYNSDDTLALTGDRAVGNFMEFAVMFLPLYWMHAVFVDASQSFTIACIYSASRAIYPFVFPMKGFFVLFSTIPGYIVLFYLFSSVAHAVA
;
A
#
# COMPACT_ATOMS: atom_id res chain seq x y z
N MET A 1 25.18 13.90 25.59
CA MET A 1 23.90 13.31 25.13
C MET A 1 23.80 11.96 25.79
N SER A 2 23.07 11.89 26.89
CA SER A 2 22.97 10.68 27.72
C SER A 2 21.86 9.77 27.19
N ASP A 3 22.01 8.46 27.39
CA ASP A 3 21.10 7.41 26.94
C ASP A 3 19.62 7.62 27.34
N GLY A 4 19.35 8.50 28.32
CA GLY A 4 18.01 8.90 28.73
C GLY A 4 17.24 9.69 27.67
N GLU A 5 17.85 10.71 27.04
CA GLU A 5 17.16 11.55 26.04
C GLU A 5 16.82 10.77 24.77
N ALA A 6 17.71 9.87 24.35
CA ALA A 6 17.47 8.96 23.24
C ALA A 6 16.29 8.02 23.52
N SER A 7 16.20 7.47 24.73
CA SER A 7 15.10 6.59 25.16
C SER A 7 13.73 7.30 25.14
N TYR A 8 13.65 8.55 25.62
CA TYR A 8 12.41 9.35 25.54
C TYR A 8 11.98 9.64 24.10
N SER A 9 12.95 9.89 23.20
CA SER A 9 12.68 10.12 21.77
C SER A 9 12.11 8.88 21.07
N PHE A 10 12.66 7.68 21.34
CA PHE A 10 12.15 6.44 20.73
C PHE A 10 10.70 6.13 21.10
N HIS A 11 10.30 6.39 22.35
CA HIS A 11 8.92 6.19 22.78
C HIS A 11 7.94 7.15 22.08
N ALA A 12 8.36 8.38 21.80
CA ALA A 12 7.54 9.35 21.08
C ALA A 12 7.19 8.90 19.65
N PHE A 13 8.14 8.25 18.95
CA PHE A 13 7.93 7.78 17.57
C PHE A 13 7.39 6.35 17.46
N ARG A 14 7.06 5.69 18.58
CA ARG A 14 6.56 4.30 18.56
C ARG A 14 5.38 4.12 17.62
N GLY A 15 4.39 5.01 17.68
CA GLY A 15 3.21 4.97 16.79
C GLY A 15 3.58 5.16 15.32
N THR A 16 4.56 6.03 15.06
CA THR A 16 5.08 6.31 13.70
C THR A 16 5.71 5.08 13.08
N VAL A 17 6.58 4.40 13.84
CA VAL A 17 7.24 3.15 13.43
C VAL A 17 6.22 2.03 13.24
N GLN A 18 5.29 1.86 14.19
CA GLN A 18 4.20 0.87 14.06
C GLN A 18 3.36 1.10 12.80
N GLY A 19 3.01 2.35 12.50
CA GLY A 19 2.28 2.70 11.28
C GLY A 19 3.07 2.43 10.01
N THR A 20 4.39 2.64 10.01
CA THR A 20 5.26 2.28 8.89
C THR A 20 5.32 0.76 8.71
N MET A 21 5.42 -0.01 9.80
CA MET A 21 5.39 -1.47 9.75
C MET A 21 4.05 -2.00 9.24
N LEU A 22 2.93 -1.38 9.63
CA LEU A 22 1.60 -1.68 9.08
C LEU A 22 1.57 -1.44 7.57
N TYR A 23 2.00 -0.26 7.12
CA TYR A 23 2.09 0.08 5.70
C TYR A 23 2.90 -0.95 4.91
N LEU A 24 4.10 -1.29 5.40
CA LEU A 24 4.97 -2.29 4.78
C LEU A 24 4.36 -3.70 4.77
N SER A 25 3.59 -4.05 5.81
CA SER A 25 2.89 -5.33 5.89
C SER A 25 1.76 -5.43 4.84
N VAL A 26 1.01 -4.35 4.63
CA VAL A 26 0.01 -4.27 3.55
C VAL A 26 0.69 -4.36 2.18
N TYR A 27 1.80 -3.65 2.00
CA TYR A 27 2.58 -3.74 0.77
C TYR A 27 3.10 -5.15 0.50
N GLY A 28 3.67 -5.82 1.51
CA GLY A 28 4.13 -7.20 1.42
C GLY A 28 3.00 -8.18 1.07
N THR A 29 1.81 -7.95 1.64
CA THR A 29 0.60 -8.69 1.27
C THR A 29 0.26 -8.52 -0.21
N PHE A 30 0.34 -7.30 -0.74
CA PHE A 30 0.06 -7.03 -2.15
C PHE A 30 1.09 -7.65 -3.10
N LEU A 31 2.38 -7.62 -2.75
CA LEU A 31 3.42 -8.31 -3.52
C LEU A 31 3.21 -9.83 -3.53
N THR A 32 2.79 -10.39 -2.39
CA THR A 32 2.46 -11.80 -2.26
C THR A 32 1.24 -12.14 -3.11
N PHE A 33 0.18 -11.32 -3.08
CA PHE A 33 -1.02 -11.49 -3.88
C PHE A 33 -0.75 -11.37 -5.39
N GLN A 34 0.04 -10.38 -5.80
CA GLN A 34 0.48 -10.20 -7.20
C GLN A 34 1.28 -11.42 -7.69
N SER A 35 2.16 -11.96 -6.85
CA SER A 35 2.91 -13.18 -7.18
C SER A 35 1.99 -14.40 -7.25
N PHE A 36 1.17 -14.59 -6.22
CA PHE A 36 0.23 -15.72 -6.10
C PHE A 36 -0.73 -15.79 -7.28
N SER A 37 -1.38 -14.68 -7.65
CA SER A 37 -2.32 -14.61 -8.78
C SER A 37 -1.67 -15.12 -10.08
N LYS A 38 -0.44 -14.68 -10.37
CA LYS A 38 0.30 -15.09 -11.57
C LYS A 38 0.74 -16.56 -11.53
N PHE A 39 1.18 -17.05 -10.37
CA PHE A 39 1.54 -18.47 -10.20
C PHE A 39 0.32 -19.38 -10.30
N TYR A 40 -0.79 -19.01 -9.67
CA TYR A 40 -2.06 -19.72 -9.72
C TYR A 40 -2.55 -19.89 -11.16
N LEU A 41 -2.62 -18.79 -11.91
CA LEU A 41 -3.04 -18.80 -13.32
C LEU A 41 -2.08 -19.58 -14.22
N ALA A 42 -0.78 -19.53 -13.95
CA ALA A 42 0.20 -20.32 -14.70
C ALA A 42 -0.02 -21.82 -14.49
N ARG A 43 -0.37 -22.24 -13.27
CA ARG A 43 -0.69 -23.64 -12.95
C ARG A 43 -2.02 -24.06 -13.58
N GLN A 44 -3.05 -23.22 -13.50
CA GLN A 44 -4.35 -23.48 -14.11
C GLN A 44 -4.25 -23.65 -15.63
N LYS A 45 -3.65 -22.68 -16.33
CA LYS A 45 -3.50 -22.72 -17.80
C LYS A 45 -2.61 -23.88 -18.29
N ARG A 46 -1.67 -24.35 -17.47
CA ARG A 46 -0.90 -25.58 -17.75
C ARG A 46 -1.74 -26.86 -17.66
N GLY A 47 -2.71 -26.91 -16.73
CA GLY A 47 -3.64 -28.04 -16.62
C GLY A 47 -4.63 -28.10 -17.79
N GLU A 48 -5.04 -26.93 -18.30
CA GLU A 48 -5.97 -26.79 -19.43
C GLU A 48 -5.27 -27.07 -20.77
N MET A 49 -4.02 -26.63 -20.95
CA MET A 49 -3.24 -26.86 -22.17
C MET A 49 -2.45 -28.17 -22.07
N LYS A 50 -3.12 -29.29 -22.37
CA LYS A 50 -2.53 -30.65 -22.34
C LYS A 50 -1.31 -30.87 -23.27
N ASP A 51 -0.94 -29.93 -24.15
CA ASP A 51 0.13 -30.20 -25.14
C ASP A 51 0.93 -29.00 -25.71
N LYS A 52 1.06 -27.86 -25.00
CA LYS A 52 1.95 -26.77 -25.47
C LYS A 52 2.83 -26.21 -24.36
N LYS A 53 4.10 -25.94 -24.69
CA LYS A 53 5.10 -25.23 -23.85
C LYS A 53 4.56 -23.86 -23.42
N LEU A 54 3.78 -23.82 -22.34
CA LEU A 54 3.38 -22.56 -21.72
C LEU A 54 4.57 -22.01 -20.93
N SER A 55 5.25 -21.04 -21.53
CA SER A 55 6.32 -20.31 -20.87
C SER A 55 5.76 -19.52 -19.69
N PHE A 56 6.29 -19.78 -18.50
CA PHE A 56 5.94 -19.05 -17.27
C PHE A 56 6.11 -17.54 -17.45
N ARG A 57 7.10 -17.11 -18.24
CA ARG A 57 7.34 -15.70 -18.58
C ARG A 57 6.15 -15.07 -19.31
N LYS A 58 5.46 -15.82 -20.17
CA LYS A 58 4.29 -15.31 -20.90
C LYS A 58 3.12 -15.04 -19.94
N VAL A 59 2.88 -15.96 -19.00
CA VAL A 59 1.81 -15.79 -18.00
C VAL A 59 2.14 -14.70 -16.98
N LYS A 60 3.40 -14.61 -16.53
CA LYS A 60 3.81 -13.66 -15.50
C LYS A 60 3.83 -12.21 -15.98
N TYR A 61 4.20 -11.97 -17.24
CA TYR A 61 4.48 -10.61 -17.74
C TYR A 61 3.54 -10.13 -18.85
N TYR A 62 2.77 -11.01 -19.50
CA TYR A 62 1.95 -10.64 -20.67
C TYR A 62 0.48 -11.08 -20.56
N ASN A 63 0.00 -11.40 -19.36
CA ASN A 63 -1.37 -11.85 -19.12
C ASN A 63 -2.26 -10.69 -18.63
N SER A 64 -2.51 -9.71 -19.49
CA SER A 64 -3.38 -8.55 -19.20
C SER A 64 -4.87 -8.88 -19.18
N ASP A 65 -5.27 -9.98 -19.81
CA ASP A 65 -6.68 -10.30 -20.04
C ASP A 65 -7.35 -10.96 -18.83
N ASP A 66 -6.55 -11.40 -17.86
CA ASP A 66 -7.04 -12.09 -16.67
C ASP A 66 -7.26 -11.11 -15.52
N THR A 67 -8.53 -10.97 -15.11
CA THR A 67 -8.94 -10.06 -14.04
C THR A 67 -8.16 -10.30 -12.75
N LEU A 68 -7.81 -11.54 -12.40
CA LEU A 68 -7.09 -11.84 -11.15
C LEU A 68 -5.64 -11.34 -11.20
N ALA A 69 -4.93 -11.61 -12.30
CA ALA A 69 -3.57 -11.08 -12.50
C ALA A 69 -3.57 -9.55 -12.56
N LEU A 70 -4.54 -8.97 -13.30
CA LEU A 70 -4.68 -7.53 -13.42
C LEU A 70 -4.99 -6.85 -12.08
N THR A 71 -5.84 -7.47 -11.26
CA THR A 71 -6.15 -6.97 -9.91
C THR A 71 -4.90 -6.96 -9.02
N GLY A 72 -4.09 -8.02 -9.07
CA GLY A 72 -2.82 -8.07 -8.35
C GLY A 72 -1.85 -6.97 -8.79
N ASP A 73 -1.70 -6.77 -10.10
CA ASP A 73 -0.83 -5.71 -10.64
C ASP A 73 -1.34 -4.31 -10.27
N ARG A 74 -2.65 -4.08 -10.32
CA ARG A 74 -3.25 -2.78 -9.97
C ARG A 74 -3.25 -2.50 -8.47
N ALA A 75 -3.36 -3.52 -7.62
CA ALA A 75 -3.24 -3.34 -6.17
C ALA A 75 -1.85 -2.82 -5.77
N VAL A 76 -0.79 -3.43 -6.32
CA VAL A 76 0.60 -2.96 -6.11
C VAL A 76 0.81 -1.58 -6.72
N GLY A 77 0.37 -1.37 -7.97
CA GLY A 77 0.51 -0.09 -8.66
C GLY A 77 -0.17 1.05 -7.90
N ASN A 78 -1.45 0.89 -7.54
CA ASN A 78 -2.20 1.92 -6.82
C ASN A 78 -1.59 2.26 -5.45
N PHE A 79 -1.06 1.26 -4.74
CA PHE A 79 -0.41 1.45 -3.45
C PHE A 79 0.88 2.27 -3.59
N MET A 80 1.66 2.01 -4.65
CA MET A 80 2.95 2.67 -4.91
C MET A 80 2.81 4.07 -5.53
N GLU A 81 1.78 4.31 -6.36
CA GLU A 81 1.52 5.62 -6.99
C GLU A 81 1.51 6.78 -5.98
N PHE A 82 1.02 6.52 -4.76
CA PHE A 82 0.94 7.51 -3.69
C PHE A 82 1.97 7.33 -2.58
N ALA A 83 2.77 6.26 -2.63
CA ALA A 83 3.81 5.96 -1.63
C ALA A 83 4.84 7.09 -1.52
N VAL A 84 5.23 7.64 -2.67
CA VAL A 84 6.21 8.73 -2.79
C VAL A 84 5.76 10.01 -2.08
N MET A 85 4.45 10.22 -1.94
CA MET A 85 3.91 11.35 -1.17
C MET A 85 3.62 10.94 0.28
N PHE A 86 2.97 9.79 0.47
CA PHE A 86 2.52 9.35 1.79
C PHE A 86 3.67 9.19 2.78
N LEU A 87 4.71 8.41 2.44
CA LEU A 87 5.77 8.10 3.41
C LEU A 87 6.53 9.35 3.86
N PRO A 88 6.99 10.25 2.97
CA PRO A 88 7.64 11.48 3.40
C PRO A 88 6.72 12.38 4.22
N LEU A 89 5.48 12.61 3.77
CA LEU A 89 4.52 13.47 4.49
C LEU A 89 4.14 12.91 5.85
N TYR A 90 3.99 11.58 5.94
CA TYR A 90 3.71 10.89 7.19
C TYR A 90 4.83 11.07 8.21
N TRP A 91 6.08 10.89 7.80
CA TRP A 91 7.23 11.11 8.67
C TRP A 91 7.43 12.60 9.01
N MET A 92 7.22 13.50 8.06
CA MET A 92 7.25 14.94 8.32
C MET A 92 6.18 15.35 9.34
N HIS A 93 4.96 14.82 9.24
CA HIS A 93 3.92 15.05 10.24
C HIS A 93 4.34 14.56 11.62
N ALA A 94 4.90 13.35 11.71
CA ALA A 94 5.38 12.82 12.99
C ALA A 94 6.47 13.71 13.62
N VAL A 95 7.37 14.26 12.82
CA VAL A 95 8.51 15.06 13.29
C VAL A 95 8.11 16.51 13.62
N PHE A 96 7.31 17.15 12.78
CA PHE A 96 7.03 18.59 12.86
C PHE A 96 5.67 18.93 13.46
N VAL A 97 4.72 17.98 13.48
CA VAL A 97 3.34 18.23 13.91
C VAL A 97 3.02 17.43 15.17
N ASP A 98 2.85 16.11 15.03
CA ASP A 98 2.43 15.25 16.14
C ASP A 98 2.69 13.76 15.83
N ALA A 99 3.61 13.16 16.59
CA ALA A 99 3.92 11.74 16.50
C ALA A 99 2.80 10.84 17.09
N SER A 100 1.98 11.34 18.00
CA SER A 100 0.96 10.54 18.71
C SER A 100 -0.18 10.07 17.81
N GLN A 101 -0.54 10.89 16.80
CA GLN A 101 -1.59 10.58 15.83
C GLN A 101 -1.12 9.70 14.67
N SER A 102 0.19 9.47 14.55
CA SER A 102 0.78 8.81 13.39
C SER A 102 0.23 7.40 13.18
N PHE A 103 0.07 6.60 14.24
CA PHE A 103 -0.46 5.25 14.08
C PHE A 103 -1.89 5.24 13.48
N THR A 104 -2.75 6.13 13.96
CA THR A 104 -4.13 6.27 13.45
C THR A 104 -4.15 6.68 11.99
N ILE A 105 -3.31 7.65 11.60
CA ILE A 105 -3.19 8.11 10.21
C ILE A 105 -2.74 6.97 9.30
N ALA A 106 -1.72 6.20 9.72
CA ALA A 106 -1.24 5.05 8.96
C ALA A 106 -2.29 3.94 8.84
N CYS A 107 -3.09 3.71 9.89
CA CYS A 107 -4.22 2.78 9.84
C CYS A 107 -5.26 3.20 8.80
N ILE A 108 -5.71 4.45 8.82
CA ILE A 108 -6.72 4.97 7.88
C ILE A 108 -6.21 4.86 6.44
N TYR A 109 -4.98 5.32 6.18
CA TYR A 109 -4.39 5.27 4.84
C TYR A 109 -4.20 3.83 4.37
N SER A 110 -3.58 2.98 5.20
CA SER A 110 -3.28 1.60 4.80
C SER A 110 -4.55 0.77 4.62
N ALA A 111 -5.57 0.97 5.46
CA ALA A 111 -6.87 0.31 5.33
C ALA A 111 -7.60 0.75 4.05
N SER A 112 -7.58 2.05 3.72
CA SER A 112 -8.21 2.53 2.50
C SER A 112 -7.61 1.88 1.26
N ARG A 113 -6.28 1.67 1.25
CA ARG A 113 -5.60 0.97 0.17
C ARG A 113 -5.81 -0.54 0.20
N ALA A 114 -5.84 -1.16 1.38
CA ALA A 114 -6.10 -2.59 1.56
C ALA A 114 -7.43 -3.05 0.93
N ILE A 115 -8.42 -2.15 0.87
CA ILE A 115 -9.73 -2.39 0.25
C ILE A 115 -9.65 -2.43 -1.29
N TYR A 116 -8.65 -1.79 -1.91
CA TYR A 116 -8.52 -1.65 -3.37
C TYR A 116 -8.69 -2.95 -4.17
N PRO A 117 -7.99 -4.07 -3.88
CA PRO A 117 -8.13 -5.31 -4.65
C PRO A 117 -9.54 -5.90 -4.63
N PHE A 118 -10.36 -5.58 -3.64
CA PHE A 118 -11.74 -6.06 -3.56
C PHE A 118 -12.69 -5.21 -4.40
N VAL A 119 -12.50 -3.88 -4.42
CA VAL A 119 -13.36 -2.96 -5.16
C VAL A 119 -12.96 -2.78 -6.62
N PHE A 120 -11.70 -3.04 -6.97
CA PHE A 120 -11.21 -2.90 -8.34
C PHE A 120 -11.96 -3.80 -9.35
N PRO A 121 -12.19 -5.10 -9.09
CA PRO A 121 -12.96 -5.97 -9.99
C PRO A 121 -14.42 -5.53 -10.17
N MET A 122 -14.99 -4.80 -9.20
CA MET A 122 -16.38 -4.32 -9.23
C MET A 122 -16.58 -3.16 -10.20
N LYS A 123 -15.48 -2.53 -10.67
CA LYS A 123 -15.43 -1.41 -11.62
C LYS A 123 -16.17 -0.14 -11.14
N GLY A 124 -15.83 1.00 -11.77
CA GLY A 124 -16.57 2.25 -11.61
C GLY A 124 -16.52 2.85 -10.20
N PHE A 125 -17.69 3.23 -9.68
CA PHE A 125 -17.87 4.02 -8.45
C PHE A 125 -17.23 3.39 -7.21
N PHE A 126 -17.15 2.06 -7.11
CA PHE A 126 -16.63 1.39 -5.91
C PHE A 126 -15.15 1.67 -5.63
N VAL A 127 -14.36 2.01 -6.66
CA VAL A 127 -12.94 2.38 -6.50
C VAL A 127 -12.78 3.66 -5.68
N LEU A 128 -13.81 4.51 -5.64
CA LEU A 128 -13.83 5.74 -4.86
C LEU A 128 -13.73 5.47 -3.35
N PHE A 129 -14.28 4.35 -2.86
CA PHE A 129 -14.17 3.98 -1.44
C PHE A 129 -12.73 3.71 -0.99
N SER A 130 -11.87 3.27 -1.91
CA SER A 130 -10.45 3.05 -1.61
C SER A 130 -9.63 4.34 -1.76
N THR A 131 -9.98 5.17 -2.74
CA THR A 131 -9.17 6.32 -3.16
C THR A 131 -9.47 7.59 -2.37
N ILE A 132 -10.75 7.92 -2.12
CA ILE A 132 -11.15 9.16 -1.43
C ILE A 132 -10.55 9.24 -0.02
N PRO A 133 -10.63 8.21 0.85
CA PRO A 133 -10.04 8.31 2.18
C PRO A 133 -8.51 8.49 2.13
N GLY A 134 -7.84 7.86 1.15
CA GLY A 134 -6.41 8.02 0.93
C GLY A 134 -6.05 9.45 0.55
N TYR A 135 -6.86 10.12 -0.28
CA TYR A 135 -6.66 11.52 -0.67
C TYR A 135 -6.89 12.48 0.50
N ILE A 136 -7.91 12.22 1.32
CA ILE A 136 -8.17 13.01 2.53
C ILE A 136 -6.95 12.96 3.46
N VAL A 137 -6.38 11.77 3.69
CA VAL A 137 -5.17 11.63 4.52
C VAL A 137 -3.99 12.40 3.91
N LEU A 138 -3.74 12.27 2.60
CA LEU A 138 -2.65 12.98 1.95
C LEU A 138 -2.81 14.51 2.05
N PHE A 139 -4.02 15.00 1.82
CA PHE A 139 -4.31 16.43 1.92
C PHE A 139 -4.13 16.94 3.35
N TYR A 140 -4.61 16.18 4.34
CA TYR A 140 -4.42 16.48 5.76
C TYR A 140 -2.94 16.52 6.13
N LEU A 141 -2.16 15.50 5.74
CA LEU A 141 -0.72 15.46 6.02
C LEU A 141 0.02 16.62 5.36
N PHE A 142 -0.34 16.95 4.12
CA PHE A 142 0.26 18.09 3.42
C PHE A 142 -0.06 19.41 4.11
N SER A 143 -1.32 19.68 4.42
CA SER A 143 -1.74 20.95 5.03
C SER A 143 -1.18 21.13 6.44
N SER A 144 -1.23 20.09 7.26
CA SER A 144 -0.68 20.11 8.62
C SER A 144 0.82 20.38 8.64
N VAL A 145 1.59 19.70 7.78
CA VAL A 145 3.04 19.95 7.66
C VAL A 145 3.30 21.35 7.14
N ALA A 146 2.60 21.79 6.09
CA ALA A 146 2.76 23.13 5.53
C ALA A 146 2.48 24.23 6.57
N HIS A 147 1.47 24.06 7.43
CA HIS A 147 1.17 25.00 8.51
C HIS A 147 2.18 24.97 9.65
N ALA A 148 2.81 23.83 9.93
CA ALA A 148 3.79 23.72 11.01
C ALA A 148 5.17 24.29 10.63
N VAL A 149 5.48 24.40 9.34
CA VAL A 149 6.79 24.87 8.85
C VAL A 149 6.76 26.27 8.23
N ALA A 150 5.58 26.88 8.08
CA ALA A 150 5.40 28.24 7.59
C ALA A 150 5.51 29.26 8.73
#